data_AF-A0A972EZK6-F1
#
_entry.id   AF-A0A972EZK6-F1
#
_cell.length_a   1.000
_cell.length_b   1.000
_cell.length_c   1.000
_cell.angle_alpha   90.00
_cell.angle_beta   90.00
_cell.angle_gamma   90.00
#
_symmetry.space_group_name_H-M   'P 1'
#
loop_
_entity.id
_entity.type
_entity.pdbx_description
1 polymer ?
#
loop_
_entity_poly.entity_id
_entity_poly.type
_entity_poly.pdbx_seq_one_letter_code
_entity_poly.pdbx_strand_id
1 'polypeptide(L)' 'GDGRHNRLFRSELGCGRLLLHAAAYSFLHPWSGETVTITAPLDDAFAAVMERIGWRGRISPALRPAP' A
#
# COMPACT_ATOMS: atom_id res chain seq x y z
N GLY A 1 1.78 -15.66 -3.98
CA GLY A 1 2.86 -14.71 -4.26
C GLY A 1 3.93 -15.39 -5.09
N ASP A 2 4.52 -14.69 -6.06
CA ASP A 2 5.59 -15.24 -6.90
C ASP A 2 6.96 -15.04 -6.24
N GLY A 3 7.60 -16.14 -5.85
CA GLY A 3 8.90 -16.12 -5.17
C GLY A 3 10.04 -15.52 -6.01
N ARG A 4 9.94 -15.54 -7.34
CA ARG A 4 10.94 -14.91 -8.23
C ARG A 4 10.88 -13.39 -8.10
N HIS A 5 9.68 -12.82 -8.20
CA HIS A 5 9.47 -11.39 -8.03
C HIS A 5 9.82 -10.93 -6.61
N ASN A 6 9.42 -11.67 -5.58
CA ASN A 6 9.77 -11.33 -4.20
C ASN A 6 11.29 -11.26 -3.97
N ARG A 7 12.07 -12.16 -4.59
CA ARG A 7 13.54 -12.08 -4.54
C ARG A 7 14.08 -10.84 -5.24
N LEU A 8 13.58 -10.51 -6.43
CA LEU A 8 13.95 -9.29 -7.15
C LEU A 8 13.65 -8.03 -6.32
N PHE A 9 12.45 -7.92 -5.74
CA PHE A 9 12.09 -6.77 -4.90
C PHE A 9 12.98 -6.66 -3.66
N ARG A 10 13.40 -7.80 -3.09
CA ARG A 10 14.32 -7.82 -1.95
C ARG A 10 15.75 -7.44 -2.36
N SER A 11 16.29 -8.00 -3.44
CA SER A 11 17.69 -7.79 -3.84
C SER A 11 17.91 -6.43 -4.49
N GLU A 12 17.06 -6.07 -5.45
CA GLU A 12 17.26 -4.86 -6.26
C GLU A 12 16.61 -3.64 -5.63
N LEU A 13 15.44 -3.85 -5.01
CA LEU A 13 14.59 -2.76 -4.52
C LEU A 13 14.66 -2.54 -3.01
N GLY A 14 15.36 -3.40 -2.27
CA GLY A 14 15.50 -3.32 -0.81
C GLY A 14 14.21 -3.61 -0.04
N CYS A 15 13.17 -4.13 -0.70
CA CYS A 15 11.89 -4.42 -0.08
C CYS A 15 11.84 -5.88 0.37
N GLY A 16 12.13 -6.13 1.64
CA GLY A 16 12.14 -7.47 2.24
C GLY A 16 10.77 -8.07 2.57
N ARG A 17 9.67 -7.37 2.25
CA ARG A 17 8.28 -7.77 2.51
C ARG A 17 7.46 -7.83 1.23
N LEU A 18 6.24 -8.35 1.33
CA LEU A 18 5.30 -8.38 0.21
C LEU A 18 4.83 -6.96 -0.15
N LEU A 19 4.79 -6.67 -1.45
CA LEU A 19 4.12 -5.49 -2.00
C LEU A 19 2.61 -5.75 -2.12
N LEU A 20 1.96 -5.99 -0.98
CA LEU A 20 0.53 -6.20 -0.86
C LEU A 20 0.00 -5.26 0.21
N HIS A 21 -0.99 -4.44 -0.14
CA HIS A 21 -1.53 -3.39 0.74
C HIS A 21 -3.05 -3.39 0.72
N ALA A 22 -3.67 -3.43 1.90
CA ALA A 22 -5.11 -3.25 2.06
C ALA A 22 -5.41 -1.74 2.15
N ALA A 23 -5.60 -1.12 0.98
CA ALA A 23 -5.74 0.33 0.86
C ALA A 23 -6.97 0.91 1.61
N ALA A 24 -8.08 0.17 1.62
CA ALA A 24 -9.28 0.56 2.32
C ALA A 24 -10.07 -0.66 2.78
N TYR A 25 -10.84 -0.47 3.85
CA TYR A 25 -11.80 -1.45 4.35
C TYR A 25 -13.10 -0.73 4.69
N SER A 26 -14.23 -1.27 4.23
CA SER A 26 -15.56 -0.71 4.46
C SER A 26 -16.47 -1.75 5.08
N PHE A 27 -17.24 -1.34 6.08
CA PHE A 27 -18.19 -2.18 6.79
C PHE A 27 -19.35 -1.34 7.35
N LEU A 28 -20.45 -2.01 7.70
CA LEU A 28 -21.58 -1.36 8.38
C LEU A 28 -21.27 -1.22 9.87
N HIS A 29 -21.38 -0.02 10.41
CA HIS A 29 -21.20 0.22 11.83
C HIS A 29 -22.27 -0.54 12.63
N PRO A 30 -21.89 -1.35 13.64
CA PRO A 30 -22.81 -2.31 14.27
C PRO A 30 -23.98 -1.68 15.04
N TRP A 31 -23.86 -0.41 15.45
CA TRP A 31 -24.95 0.30 16.15
C TRP A 31 -25.73 1.29 15.29
N SER A 32 -25.05 2.04 14.42
CA SER A 32 -25.72 3.07 13.61
C SER A 32 -26.18 2.56 12.25
N GLY A 33 -25.66 1.43 11.78
CA GLY A 33 -25.93 0.91 10.43
C GLY A 33 -25.28 1.74 9.31
N GLU A 34 -24.56 2.81 9.65
CA GLU A 34 -23.88 3.66 8.68
C GLU A 34 -22.64 2.95 8.12
N THR A 35 -22.33 3.20 6.85
CA THR A 35 -21.11 2.69 6.23
C THR A 35 -19.90 3.46 6.76
N VAL A 36 -19.01 2.75 7.46
CA VAL A 36 -17.71 3.25 7.88
C VAL A 36 -16.66 2.76 6.90
N THR A 37 -15.84 3.68 6.40
CA THR A 37 -14.68 3.36 5.55
C THR A 37 -13.41 3.80 6.24
N ILE A 38 -12.48 2.87 6.40
CA ILE A 38 -11.15 3.09 6.95
C ILE A 38 -10.16 3.01 5.78
N THR A 39 -9.32 4.03 5.64
CA THR A 39 -8.24 4.08 4.63
C THR A 39 -6.89 3.99 5.31
N ALA A 40 -5.99 3.19 4.74
CA ALA A 40 -4.61 3.10 5.20
C ALA A 40 -3.67 3.64 4.12
N PRO A 41 -2.82 4.64 4.40
CA PRO A 41 -1.79 5.07 3.47
C PRO A 41 -0.77 3.95 3.22
N LEU A 42 -0.05 4.03 2.10
CA LEU A 42 1.10 3.17 1.86
C LEU A 42 2.14 3.39 2.96
N ASP A 43 2.81 2.32 3.37
CA ASP A 43 4.00 2.45 4.21
C ASP A 43 5.21 2.96 3.41
N ASP A 44 6.23 3.41 4.13
CA ASP A 44 7.43 4.02 3.54
C ASP A 44 8.15 3.06 2.58
N ALA A 45 8.19 1.77 2.91
CA ALA A 45 8.84 0.76 2.08
C ALA A 45 8.14 0.58 0.73
N PHE A 46 6.80 0.53 0.70
CA PHE A 46 6.04 0.47 -0.54
C PHE A 46 6.19 1.79 -1.32
N ALA A 47 6.03 2.93 -0.64
CA ALA A 47 6.14 4.24 -1.27
C ALA A 47 7.50 4.43 -1.94
N ALA A 48 8.60 4.04 -1.28
CA ALA A 48 9.95 4.08 -1.85
C ALA A 48 10.09 3.22 -3.11
N VAL A 49 9.46 2.03 -3.16
CA VAL A 49 9.45 1.21 -4.38
C VAL A 49 8.71 1.93 -5.50
N MET A 50 7.56 2.54 -5.21
CA MET A 50 6.78 3.30 -6.19
C MET A 50 7.54 4.51 -6.74
N GLU A 51 8.36 5.18 -5.91
CA GLU A 51 9.29 6.21 -6.39
C GLU A 51 10.30 5.65 -7.38
N ARG A 52 10.97 4.57 -7.01
CA ARG A 52 12.08 3.99 -7.79
C ARG A 52 11.64 3.50 -9.16
N ILE A 53 10.39 3.08 -9.31
CA ILE A 53 9.82 2.64 -10.59
C ILE A 53 9.08 3.78 -11.34
N GLY A 54 9.12 5.01 -10.83
CA GLY A 54 8.54 6.19 -11.48
C GLY A 54 7.02 6.29 -11.38
N TRP A 55 6.40 5.64 -10.39
CA TRP A 55 4.95 5.53 -10.25
C TRP A 55 4.34 6.42 -9.16
N ARG A 56 5.11 7.31 -8.50
CA ARG A 56 4.57 8.26 -7.49
C ARG A 56 3.31 8.99 -7.94
N GLY A 57 3.32 9.48 -9.18
CA GLY A 57 2.20 10.22 -9.76
C GLY A 57 0.93 9.39 -9.99
N ARG A 58 1.03 8.05 -9.90
CA ARG A 58 -0.09 7.11 -10.04
C ARG A 58 -0.72 6.75 -8.69
N ILE A 59 -0.16 7.19 -7.57
CA ILE A 59 -0.71 6.93 -6.23
C ILE A 59 -1.78 7.99 -5.92
N SER A 60 -3.00 7.53 -5.64
CA SER A 60 -4.11 8.36 -5.16
C SER A 60 -3.69 9.18 -3.93
N PRO A 61 -4.07 10.47 -3.83
CA PRO A 61 -3.66 11.32 -2.71
C PRO A 61 -3.95 10.72 -1.32
N ALA A 62 -5.11 10.06 -1.17
CA ALA A 62 -5.51 9.40 0.09
C ALA A 62 -4.61 8.23 0.53
N LEU A 63 -3.76 7.71 -0.36
CA LEU A 63 -2.85 6.60 -0.08
C LEU A 63 -1.39 7.02 0.03
N ARG A 64 -1.09 8.31 -0.08
CA ARG A 64 0.27 8.80 0.10
C ARG A 64 0.64 8.73 1.59
N PRO A 65 1.89 8.35 1.92
CA PRO A 65 2.36 8.47 3.30
C PRO A 65 2.18 9.91 3.79
N ALA A 66 1.97 10.07 5.09
CA ALA A 66 2.07 11.37 5.73
C ALA A 66 3.48 11.96 5.47
N PRO A 67 3.60 13.31 5.39
CA PRO A 67 4.89 13.96 5.20
C PRO A 67 5.90 13.64 6.32
#